data_AF-A0A539DNN7-F1
#
_entry.id   AF-A0A539DNN7-F1
#
_cell.length_a   1.000
_cell.length_b   1.000
_cell.length_c   1.000
_cell.angle_alpha   90.00
_cell.angle_beta   90.00
_cell.angle_gamma   90.00
#
_symmetry.space_group_name_H-M   'P 1'
#
loop_
_entity.id
_entity.type
_entity.pdbx_description
1 polymer ?
#
loop_
_entity_poly.entity_id
_entity_poly.type
_entity_poly.pdbx_seq_one_letter_code
_entity_poly.pdbx_strand_id
1 'polypeptide(L)' 'LTNQDGRFTLMMPHPERLFRAVQHSWHPAHWSKEGAWLRMFRNARRWLG' A
#
# COMPACT_ATOMS: atom_id res chain seq x y z
N LEU A 1 6.58 -0.16 -12.38
CA LEU A 1 6.15 0.04 -13.79
C LEU A 1 4.64 0.19 -13.79
N THR A 2 4.09 1.10 -14.58
CA THR A 2 2.64 1.20 -14.78
C THR A 2 2.34 1.38 -16.27
N ASN A 3 1.16 0.97 -16.72
CA ASN A 3 0.72 1.23 -18.10
C ASN A 3 0.33 2.72 -18.29
N GLN A 4 0.14 3.14 -19.55
CA GLN A 4 -0.06 4.56 -19.92
C GLN A 4 -1.26 5.22 -19.22
N ASP A 5 -2.36 4.49 -19.02
CA ASP A 5 -3.56 5.01 -18.37
C ASP A 5 -3.62 4.74 -16.85
N GLY A 6 -2.57 4.13 -16.27
CA GLY A 6 -2.43 3.93 -14.84
C GLY A 6 -3.29 2.82 -14.21
N ARG A 7 -4.09 2.08 -15.00
CA ARG A 7 -4.97 1.02 -14.47
C ARG A 7 -4.25 -0.24 -14.02
N PHE A 8 -3.02 -0.46 -14.49
CA PHE A 8 -2.22 -1.63 -14.15
C PHE A 8 -0.82 -1.20 -13.68
N THR A 9 -0.51 -1.48 -12.42
CA THR A 9 0.81 -1.23 -11.80
C THR A 9 1.44 -2.55 -11.38
N LEU A 10 2.71 -2.74 -11.76
CA LEU A 10 3.53 -3.89 -11.38
C LEU A 10 4.70 -3.40 -10.52
N MET A 11 5.00 -4.15 -9.46
CA MET A 11 6.12 -3.88 -8.57
C MET A 11 6.65 -5.18 -7.95
N MET A 12 7.96 -5.21 -7.68
CA MET A 12 8.62 -6.32 -7.00
C MET A 12 8.48 -6.32 -5.47
N PRO A 13 8.37 -5.16 -4.78
CA PRO A 13 8.02 -5.13 -3.36
C PRO A 13 6.66 -5.80 -3.09
N HIS A 14 6.46 -6.25 -1.85
CA HIS A 14 5.27 -6.95 -1.36
C HIS A 14 4.43 -6.04 -0.44
N PRO A 15 3.68 -5.05 -0.97
CA PRO A 15 2.88 -4.12 -0.18
C PRO A 15 1.81 -4.82 0.66
N GLU A 16 1.35 -6.00 0.22
CA GLU A 16 0.38 -6.83 0.91
C GLU A 16 0.93 -7.51 2.18
N ARG A 17 2.25 -7.54 2.36
CA ARG A 17 2.88 -8.02 3.60
C ARG A 17 3.06 -6.93 4.65
N LEU A 18 2.88 -5.66 4.26
CA LEU A 18 3.24 -4.47 5.04
C LEU A 18 2.09 -3.44 5.10
N PHE A 19 0.83 -3.90 5.09
CA PHE A 19 -0.32 -3.00 5.14
C PHE A 19 -0.70 -2.59 6.58
N ARG A 20 -0.18 -3.27 7.60
CA ARG A 20 -0.33 -2.90 9.02
C ARG A 20 0.99 -2.38 9.57
N ALA A 21 0.93 -1.39 10.45
CA ALA A 21 2.12 -0.79 11.06
C ALA A 21 3.03 -1.85 11.72
N VAL A 22 2.42 -2.76 12.49
CA VAL A 22 3.11 -3.85 13.22
C VAL A 22 3.87 -4.85 12.32
N GLN A 23 3.59 -4.88 11.01
CA GLN A 23 4.26 -5.79 10.08
C GLN A 23 5.60 -5.24 9.57
N HIS A 24 5.89 -3.96 9.78
CA HIS A 24 7.17 -3.37 9.39
C HIS A 24 8.28 -3.75 10.37
N SER A 25 9.46 -4.12 9.87
CA SER A 25 10.66 -4.36 10.70
C SER A 25 11.07 -3.12 11.50
N TRP A 26 10.77 -1.94 10.96
CA TRP A 26 10.86 -0.66 11.63
C TRP A 26 9.74 0.25 11.12
N HIS A 27 9.10 1.00 12.02
CA HIS A 27 8.16 2.05 11.66
C HIS A 27 8.24 3.22 12.67
N PRO A 28 7.81 4.44 12.29
CA PRO A 28 7.70 5.55 13.23
C PRO A 28 6.77 5.21 14.41
N ALA A 29 7.13 5.63 15.62
CA ALA A 29 6.39 5.30 16.84
C ALA A 29 4.94 5.84 16.86
N HIS A 30 4.66 6.90 16.09
CA HIS A 30 3.31 7.48 15.99
C HIS A 30 2.35 6.67 15.10
N TRP A 31 2.83 5.64 14.38
CA TRP A 31 1.95 4.75 13.62
C TRP A 31 1.30 3.74 14.57
N SER A 32 -0.03 3.76 14.63
CA SER A 32 -0.79 2.95 15.59
C SER A 32 -1.42 1.70 15.00
N LYS A 33 -1.77 1.69 13.71
CA LYS A 33 -2.50 0.56 13.08
C LYS A 33 -2.13 0.32 11.63
N GLU A 34 -2.07 1.37 10.83
CA GLU A 34 -1.97 1.29 9.37
C GLU A 34 -0.52 1.45 8.92
N GLY A 35 -0.06 0.56 8.04
CA GLY A 35 1.18 0.73 7.31
C GLY A 35 0.97 1.62 6.10
N ALA A 36 2.03 2.27 5.63
CA ALA A 36 1.95 3.17 4.47
C ALA A 36 1.34 2.49 3.22
N TRP A 37 1.58 1.20 3.04
CA TRP A 37 1.10 0.44 1.88
C TRP A 37 -0.41 0.25 1.82
N LEU A 38 -1.13 0.40 2.94
CA LEU A 38 -2.59 0.30 2.96
C LEU A 38 -3.26 1.32 2.01
N ARG A 39 -2.60 2.47 1.80
CA ARG A 39 -3.11 3.50 0.89
C ARG A 39 -3.25 3.01 -0.55
N MET A 40 -2.38 2.11 -1.01
CA MET A 40 -2.42 1.56 -2.36
C MET A 40 -3.75 0.81 -2.61
N PHE A 41 -4.14 -0.05 -1.66
CA PHE A 41 -5.39 -0.81 -1.73
C PHE A 41 -6.63 0.08 -1.56
N ARG A 42 -6.56 1.11 -0.71
CA ARG A 42 -7.63 2.10 -0.57
C ARG A 42 -7.84 2.93 -1.83
N ASN A 43 -6.78 3.28 -2.54
CA ASN A 43 -6.90 3.97 -3.83
C ASN A 43 -7.63 3.09 -4.84
N ALA A 44 -7.32 1.79 -4.90
CA ALA A 44 -8.02 0.84 -5.77
C ALA A 44 -9.52 0.73 -5.42
N ARG A 45 -9.86 0.58 -4.13
CA ARG A 45 -11.27 0.56 -3.70
C ARG A 45 -11.97 1.88 -4.05
N ARG A 46 -11.36 3.03 -3.79
CA ARG A 46 -11.93 4.35 -4.10
C ARG A 46 -12.19 4.52 -5.60
N TRP A 47 -11.32 3.99 -6.46
CA TRP A 47 -11.45 4.09 -7.91
C TRP A 47 -12.70 3.38 -8.45
N LEU A 48 -13.17 2.33 -7.79
CA LEU A 48 -14.37 1.57 -8.20
C LEU A 48 -15.71 2.27 -7.88
N GLY A 49 -15.71 3.33 -7.05
CA GLY A 49 -16.93 3.92 -6.46
C GLY A 49 -17.44 3.15 -5.25
#